data_AF-A0A5Z3XHN7-F1
#
_entry.id   AF-A0A5Z3XHN7-F1
#
_cell.length_a   1.000
_cell.length_b   1.000
_cell.length_c   1.000
_cell.angle_alpha   90.00
_cell.angle_beta   90.00
_cell.angle_gamma   90.00
#
_symmetry.space_group_name_H-M   'P 1'
#
loop_
_entity.id
_entity.type
_entity.pdbx_description
1 polymer ?
#
loop_
_entity_poly.entity_id
_entity_poly.type
_entity_poly.pdbx_seq_one_letter_code
_entity_poly.pdbx_strand_id
1 'polypeptide(L)' 'MDNFSLLTTPWLPVRFKDGSTGKLAPVNLADENVVDIAATRADLQGAAWQFLLGLLQC' A
#
# COMPACT_ATOMS: atom_id res chain seq x y z
N MET A 1 20.53 13.53 -4.71
CA MET A 1 19.89 12.29 -5.18
C MET A 1 18.61 12.16 -4.38
N ASP A 2 17.46 12.20 -5.04
CA ASP A 2 16.19 11.95 -4.36
C ASP A 2 16.16 10.48 -3.91
N ASN A 3 16.02 10.27 -2.60
CA ASN A 3 16.04 8.94 -2.00
C ASN A 3 14.65 8.30 -2.14
N PHE A 4 14.56 7.13 -2.78
CA PHE A 4 13.32 6.39 -2.91
C PHE A 4 13.12 5.50 -1.68
N SER A 5 12.24 5.92 -0.77
CA SER A 5 11.87 5.14 0.42
C SER A 5 10.55 4.43 0.21
N LEU A 6 10.51 3.13 0.47
CA LEU A 6 9.27 2.33 0.40
C LEU A 6 8.27 2.70 1.51
N LEU A 7 8.67 3.44 2.53
CA LEU A 7 7.76 3.85 3.61
C LEU A 7 7.05 5.16 3.29
N THR A 8 7.73 6.09 2.60
CA THR A 8 7.25 7.47 2.41
C THR A 8 6.96 7.84 0.95
N THR A 9 7.45 7.07 -0.02
CA THR A 9 7.18 7.33 -1.44
C THR A 9 5.87 6.65 -1.84
N PRO A 10 4.94 7.32 -2.56
CA PRO A 10 3.73 6.67 -3.05
C PRO A 10 4.03 5.62 -4.14
N TRP A 11 3.92 4.34 -3.79
CA TRP A 11 4.20 3.23 -4.72
C TRP A 11 3.16 2.12 -4.65
N LEU A 12 2.55 1.90 -3.48
CA LEU A 12 1.68 0.77 -3.22
C LEU A 12 0.29 1.04 -3.82
N PRO A 13 -0.19 0.21 -4.75
CA PRO A 13 -1.51 0.39 -5.33
C PRO A 13 -2.59 0.11 -4.30
N VAL A 14 -3.57 1.00 -4.20
CA VAL A 14 -4.70 0.90 -3.27
C VAL A 14 -6.01 1.07 -4.02
N ARG A 15 -7.08 0.52 -3.44
CA ARG A 15 -8.47 0.75 -3.84
C ARG A 15 -9.13 1.65 -2.81
N PHE A 16 -9.79 2.69 -3.30
CA PHE A 16 -10.57 3.61 -2.47
C PHE A 16 -12.04 3.19 -2.39
N LYS A 17 -12.76 3.76 -1.41
CA LYS A 17 -14.20 3.51 -1.19
C LYS A 17 -15.07 3.85 -2.40
N ASP A 18 -14.66 4.82 -3.21
CA ASP A 18 -15.35 5.21 -4.45
C ASP A 18 -15.11 4.23 -5.62
N GLY A 19 -14.31 3.17 -5.40
CA GLY A 19 -13.95 2.17 -6.40
C GLY A 19 -12.76 2.55 -7.27
N SER A 20 -12.22 3.77 -7.15
CA SER A 20 -11.02 4.19 -7.86
C SER A 20 -9.77 3.51 -7.31
N THR A 21 -8.71 3.50 -8.11
CA THR A 21 -7.39 3.01 -7.70
C THR A 21 -6.36 4.11 -7.79
N GLY A 22 -5.40 4.08 -6.87
CA GLY A 22 -4.28 5.03 -6.84
C GLY A 22 -3.05 4.40 -6.19
N LYS A 23 -2.04 5.23 -5.92
CA LYS A 23 -0.84 4.82 -5.19
C LYS A 23 -0.73 5.61 -3.90
N LEU A 24 -0.41 4.92 -2.81
CA LEU A 24 -0.08 5.54 -1.53
C LEU A 24 1.26 5.03 -1.01
N ALA A 25 1.84 5.82 -0.10
CA ALA A 25 2.93 5.34 0.71
C ALA A 25 2.36 4.54 1.89
N PRO A 26 3.04 3.51 2.40
CA PRO A 26 2.57 2.73 3.55
C PRO A 26 2.21 3.57 4.78
N VAL A 27 2.94 4.66 5.04
CA VAL A 27 2.62 5.59 6.15
C VAL A 27 1.27 6.29 6.01
N ASN A 28 0.67 6.31 4.81
CA ASN A 28 -0.62 6.92 4.54
C ASN A 28 -1.77 5.91 4.46
N LEU A 29 -1.53 4.61 4.68
CA LEU A 29 -2.57 3.56 4.56
C LEU A 29 -3.67 3.62 5.62
N ALA A 30 -3.46 4.36 6.71
CA ALA A 30 -4.47 4.56 7.75
C ALA A 30 -5.59 5.54 7.34
N ASP A 31 -5.57 6.07 6.11
CA ASP A 31 -6.65 6.89 5.55
C ASP A 31 -7.95 6.08 5.48
N GLU A 32 -9.03 6.64 6.04
CA GLU A 32 -10.34 6.01 6.10
C GLU A 32 -10.95 5.72 4.73
N ASN A 33 -10.47 6.37 3.66
CA ASN A 33 -10.96 6.17 2.31
C ASN A 33 -10.34 4.96 1.62
N VAL A 34 -9.27 4.37 2.20
CA VAL A 34 -8.62 3.17 1.68
C VAL A 34 -9.39 1.93 2.12
N VAL A 35 -9.67 1.04 1.16
CA VAL A 35 -10.43 -0.20 1.40
C VAL A 35 -9.51 -1.43 1.36
N ASP A 36 -8.62 -1.50 0.39
CA ASP A 36 -7.71 -2.63 0.20
C ASP A 36 -6.51 -2.23 -0.68
N ILE A 37 -5.51 -3.10 -0.75
CA ILE A 37 -4.45 -3.06 -1.76
C ILE A 37 -5.04 -3.47 -3.11
N ALA A 38 -4.60 -2.83 -4.19
CA ALA A 38 -5.06 -3.08 -5.55
C ALA A 38 -3.94 -3.67 -6.42
N ALA A 39 -3.29 -4.73 -5.96
CA ALA A 39 -2.20 -5.35 -6.72
C ALA A 39 -2.74 -5.99 -8.00
N THR A 40 -2.00 -5.85 -9.11
CA THR A 40 -2.39 -6.39 -10.42
C THR A 40 -2.42 -7.93 -10.46
N ARG A 41 -1.70 -8.59 -9.54
CA ARG A 41 -1.60 -10.05 -9.46
C ARG A 41 -1.78 -10.53 -8.02
N ALA A 42 -2.40 -11.70 -7.86
CA ALA A 42 -2.74 -12.26 -6.55
C ALA A 42 -1.52 -12.56 -5.67
N ASP A 43 -0.40 -12.99 -6.25
CA ASP A 43 0.85 -13.22 -5.52
C ASP A 43 1.42 -11.92 -4.95
N LEU A 44 1.33 -10.82 -5.71
CA LEU A 44 1.74 -9.49 -5.24
C LEU A 44 0.79 -8.93 -4.19
N GLN A 45 -0.51 -9.25 -4.26
CA GLN A 45 -1.47 -8.90 -3.21
C GLN A 45 -1.06 -9.51 -1.86
N GLY A 46 -0.79 -10.82 -1.86
CA GLY A 46 -0.35 -11.53 -0.66
C GLY A 46 0.99 -11.02 -0.14
N ALA A 47 1.97 -10.81 -1.03
CA ALA A 47 3.29 -10.29 -0.66
C ALA A 47 3.21 -8.89 -0.06
N ALA A 48 2.36 -8.00 -0.59
CA ALA A 48 2.18 -6.66 -0.05
C ALA A 48 1.57 -6.70 1.36
N TRP A 49 0.58 -7.56 1.59
CA TRP A 49 0.03 -7.77 2.93
C TRP A 49 1.06 -8.33 3.91
N GLN A 50 1.88 -9.31 3.51
CA GLN A 50 2.95 -9.84 4.34
C GLN A 50 3.98 -8.77 4.71
N PHE A 51 4.36 -7.91 3.75
CA PHE A 51 5.24 -6.78 4.01
C PHE A 51 4.66 -5.83 5.06
N LEU A 52 3.39 -5.41 4.91
CA LEU A 52 2.73 -4.50 5.86
C LEU A 52 2.56 -5.11 7.24
N LEU A 53 2.22 -6.39 7.33
CA LEU A 53 2.16 -7.11 8.60
C LEU A 53 3.54 -7.13 9.28
N GLY A 54 4.61 -7.38 8.52
CA GLY A 54 5.99 -7.32 9.03
C GLY A 54 6.38 -5.94 9.58
N LEU A 55 5.81 -4.85 9.06
CA LEU A 55 6.02 -3.50 9.62
C LEU A 55 5.33 -3.29 10.97
N LEU A 56 4.23 -4.00 11.24
CA LEU A 56 3.41 -3.83 12.45
C LEU A 56 3.79 -4.81 13.57
N GLN A 57 4.32 -5.98 13.24
CA GLN A 57 4.59 -7.09 14.16
C GLN A 57 5.91 -6.94 14.95
N CYS A 58 6.20 -5.75 15.50
CA CYS A 58 7.35 -5.60 16.41
C CYS A 58 7.35 -6.66 17.54
#